data_AF-A0A7V0T9V1-F1
#
_entry.id   AF-A0A7V0T9V1-F1
#
_cell.length_a   1.000
_cell.length_b   1.000
_cell.length_c   1.000
_cell.angle_alpha   90.00
_cell.angle_beta   90.00
_cell.angle_gamma   90.00
#
_symmetry.space_group_name_H-M   'P 1'
#
loop_
_entity.id
_entity.type
_entity.pdbx_description
1 polymer ?
#
loop_
_entity_poly.entity_id
_entity_poly.type
_entity_poly.pdbx_seq_one_letter_code
_entity_poly.pdbx_strand_id
1 'polypeptide(L)'
;MSHIITIDLRGDIEALFEDAKRKAASMGVALNGDITAGDFSGLGATGNYSVDGQILTIEITRKPAMFPQAMLDAMVRKLFE
;
A
#
# COMPACT_ATOMS: atom_id res chain seq x y z
N MET A 1 -11.12 -10.47 9.35
CA MET A 1 -9.68 -10.74 9.60
C MET A 1 -8.92 -9.68 8.84
N SER A 2 -8.17 -8.82 9.53
CA SER A 2 -7.24 -7.88 8.88
C SER A 2 -5.91 -8.56 8.60
N HIS A 3 -5.22 -8.14 7.55
CA HIS A 3 -3.91 -8.68 7.18
C HIS A 3 -2.87 -7.56 7.16
N ILE A 4 -1.72 -7.82 7.77
CA ILE A 4 -0.64 -6.84 7.90
C ILE A 4 0.52 -7.27 7.01
N ILE A 5 1.02 -6.34 6.21
CA ILE A 5 2.17 -6.48 5.33
C ILE A 5 3.20 -5.44 5.75
N THR A 6 4.45 -5.87 5.88
CA THR A 6 5.56 -4.98 6.23
C THR A 6 6.57 -4.94 5.07
N ILE A 7 6.96 -3.75 4.67
CA ILE A 7 7.88 -3.48 3.56
C ILE A 7 8.99 -2.55 4.05
N ASP A 8 10.23 -2.93 3.73
CA ASP A 8 11.41 -2.11 4.00
C ASP A 8 11.61 -1.13 2.83
N LEU A 9 11.36 0.15 3.09
CA LEU A 9 11.55 1.24 2.13
C LEU A 9 13.03 1.61 2.09
N ARG A 10 13.65 1.46 0.91
CA ARG A 10 15.06 1.78 0.73
C ARG A 10 15.22 3.10 -0.01
N GLY A 11 15.78 4.10 0.66
CA GLY A 11 16.12 5.39 0.08
C GLY A 11 15.19 6.51 0.51
N ASP A 12 14.89 7.44 -0.41
CA ASP A 12 14.07 8.61 -0.15
C ASP A 12 12.58 8.22 -0.13
N ILE A 13 11.99 8.27 1.07
CA ILE A 13 10.60 7.90 1.32
C ILE A 13 9.64 8.84 0.57
N GLU A 14 9.96 10.13 0.46
CA GLU A 14 9.10 11.09 -0.23
C GLU A 14 9.02 10.75 -1.72
N ALA A 15 10.17 10.48 -2.34
CA ALA A 15 10.23 10.07 -3.74
C ALA A 15 9.50 8.73 -3.99
N LEU A 16 9.68 7.75 -3.10
CA LEU A 16 8.99 6.46 -3.17
C LEU A 16 7.46 6.61 -3.08
N PHE A 17 6.97 7.47 -2.17
CA PHE A 17 5.54 7.70 -2.01
C PHE A 17 4.92 8.45 -3.18
N GLU A 18 5.64 9.43 -3.75
CA GLU A 18 5.21 10.11 -4.97
C GLU A 18 5.08 9.15 -6.15
N ASP A 19 6.06 8.26 -6.34
CA ASP A 19 6.01 7.22 -7.37
C ASP A 19 4.90 6.19 -7.10
N ALA A 20 4.77 5.73 -5.85
CA ALA A 20 3.72 4.82 -5.41
C ALA A 20 2.32 5.40 -5.66
N LYS A 21 2.09 6.68 -5.36
CA LYS A 21 0.82 7.39 -5.64
C LYS A 21 0.50 7.39 -7.14
N ARG A 22 1.49 7.65 -8.01
CA ARG A 22 1.32 7.62 -9.47
C ARG A 22 1.03 6.21 -10.00
N LYS A 23 1.77 5.20 -9.51
CA LYS A 23 1.55 3.79 -9.87
C LYS A 23 0.16 3.33 -9.40
N ALA A 24 -0.22 3.65 -8.17
CA ALA A 24 -1.52 3.31 -7.60
C ALA A 24 -2.66 3.89 -8.43
N ALA A 25 -2.59 5.19 -8.77
CA ALA A 25 -3.58 5.83 -9.63
C ALA A 25 -3.72 5.13 -10.99
N SER A 26 -2.58 4.73 -11.59
CA SER A 26 -2.57 3.97 -12.85
C SER A 26 -3.17 2.57 -12.73
N MET A 27 -3.19 1.99 -11.52
CA MET A 27 -3.79 0.69 -11.21
C MET A 27 -5.24 0.78 -10.73
N GLY A 28 -5.83 1.98 -10.70
CA GLY A 28 -7.19 2.19 -10.17
C GLY A 28 -7.26 2.07 -8.64
N VAL A 29 -6.15 2.38 -7.96
CA VAL A 29 -6.03 2.42 -6.51
C VAL A 29 -5.79 3.86 -6.07
N ALA A 30 -6.57 4.35 -5.13
CA ALA A 30 -6.37 5.63 -4.47
C ALA A 30 -5.54 5.41 -3.19
N LEU A 31 -4.47 6.19 -3.04
CA LEU A 31 -3.71 6.35 -1.81
C LEU A 31 -4.00 7.74 -1.24
N ASN A 32 -4.73 7.80 -0.13
CA ASN A 32 -4.98 9.02 0.60
C ASN A 32 -4.04 9.11 1.81
N GLY A 33 -3.60 10.32 2.15
CA GLY A 33 -2.67 10.56 3.24
C GLY A 33 -1.25 10.95 2.80
N ASP A 34 -0.35 10.89 3.76
CA ASP A 34 1.01 11.44 3.69
C ASP A 34 2.06 10.33 3.81
N ILE A 35 3.34 10.71 3.79
CA ILE A 35 4.46 9.76 3.88
C ILE A 35 4.54 8.98 5.20
N THR A 36 3.80 9.40 6.23
CA THR A 36 3.82 8.77 7.56
C THR A 36 2.65 7.84 7.79
N ALA A 37 1.46 8.16 7.26
CA ALA A 37 0.27 7.34 7.41
C ALA A 37 -0.83 7.77 6.45
N GLY A 38 -1.73 6.83 6.17
CA GLY A 38 -2.92 7.09 5.39
C GLY A 38 -3.77 5.86 5.16
N ASP A 39 -4.58 5.94 4.12
CA ASP A 39 -5.48 4.88 3.68
C ASP A 39 -5.31 4.61 2.19
N PHE A 40 -5.59 3.37 1.81
CA PHE A 40 -5.66 2.98 0.41
C PHE A 40 -7.02 2.34 0.13
N SER A 41 -7.54 2.63 -1.06
CA SER A 41 -8.79 2.06 -1.54
C SER A 41 -8.75 1.85 -3.04
N GLY A 42 -9.08 0.64 -3.49
CA GLY A 42 -9.03 0.32 -4.91
C GLY A 42 -9.22 -1.16 -5.18
N LEU A 43 -9.73 -1.49 -6.36
CA LEU A 43 -9.93 -2.89 -6.81
C LEU A 43 -10.72 -3.76 -5.80
N GLY A 44 -11.61 -3.11 -5.04
CA GLY A 44 -12.43 -3.74 -4.00
C GLY A 44 -11.69 -4.09 -2.69
N ALA A 45 -10.43 -3.69 -2.55
CA ALA A 45 -9.69 -3.74 -1.29
C ALA A 45 -9.61 -2.34 -0.66
N THR A 46 -9.65 -2.29 0.66
CA THR A 46 -9.38 -1.08 1.44
C THR A 46 -8.51 -1.42 2.63
N GLY A 47 -7.71 -0.45 3.06
CA GLY A 47 -6.87 -0.61 4.24
C GLY A 47 -6.15 0.68 4.61
N ASN A 48 -5.29 0.56 5.59
CA ASN A 48 -4.51 1.65 6.14
C ASN A 48 -3.02 1.35 5.98
N TYR A 49 -2.21 2.39 5.95
CA TYR A 49 -0.77 2.27 5.98
C TYR A 49 -0.16 3.23 6.98
N SER A 50 1.01 2.87 7.48
CA SER A 50 1.83 3.66 8.39
C SER A 50 3.30 3.42 8.09
N VAL A 51 4.12 4.44 8.24
CA VAL A 51 5.55 4.40 8.00
C VAL A 51 6.26 4.80 9.29
N ASP A 52 7.11 3.91 9.78
CA ASP A 52 7.96 4.13 10.93
C ASP A 52 9.43 4.04 10.48
N GLY A 53 10.09 5.20 10.38
CA GLY A 53 11.42 5.29 9.79
C GLY A 53 11.40 4.79 8.34
N GLN A 54 12.07 3.67 8.07
CA GLN A 54 12.11 3.02 6.75
C GLN A 54 11.13 1.84 6.63
N ILE A 55 10.26 1.62 7.61
CA ILE A 55 9.36 0.46 7.63
C ILE A 55 7.94 0.91 7.31
N LEU A 56 7.44 0.50 6.15
CA LEU A 56 6.05 0.66 5.75
C LEU A 56 5.23 -0.54 6.23
N THR A 57 4.22 -0.28 7.04
CA THR A 57 3.25 -1.26 7.52
C THR A 57 1.90 -0.98 6.89
N ILE A 58 1.34 -1.95 6.20
CA ILE A 58 0.05 -1.87 5.50
C ILE A 58 -0.91 -2.88 6.12
N GLU A 59 -2.04 -2.39 6.63
CA GLU A 59 -3.13 -3.19 7.14
C GLU A 59 -4.28 -3.22 6.14
N ILE A 60 -4.51 -4.36 5.50
CA ILE A 60 -5.69 -4.59 4.65
C ILE A 60 -6.87 -4.92 5.57
N THR A 61 -7.83 -3.99 5.68
CA THR A 61 -9.01 -4.13 6.54
C THR A 61 -10.17 -4.80 5.82
N ARG A 62 -10.29 -4.60 4.50
CA ARG A 62 -11.29 -5.24 3.65
C ARG A 62 -10.63 -5.69 2.35
N LYS A 63 -10.89 -6.94 1.95
CA LYS A 63 -10.48 -7.45 0.65
C LYS A 63 -11.64 -8.18 -0.03
N PRO A 64 -11.70 -8.20 -1.37
CA PRO A 64 -12.65 -9.05 -2.06
C PRO A 64 -12.31 -10.52 -1.80
N ALA A 65 -13.33 -11.35 -1.59
CA ALA A 65 -13.13 -12.80 -1.42
C ALA A 65 -12.50 -13.46 -2.66
N MET A 66 -12.67 -12.85 -3.84
CA MET A 66 -12.17 -13.36 -5.13
C MET A 66 -10.69 -13.04 -5.38
N PHE A 67 -10.09 -12.09 -4.65
CA PHE A 67 -8.68 -11.75 -4.83
C PHE A 67 -7.79 -12.60 -3.91
N PRO A 68 -6.85 -13.38 -4.49
CA PRO A 68 -5.85 -14.09 -3.72
C PRO A 68 -5.01 -13.09 -2.92
N GLN A 69 -4.66 -13.47 -1.69
CA GLN A 69 -3.87 -12.62 -0.81
C GLN A 69 -2.49 -12.33 -1.39
N ALA A 70 -1.84 -13.36 -1.96
CA ALA A 70 -0.57 -13.21 -2.66
C ALA A 70 -0.60 -12.16 -3.79
N MET A 71 -1.76 -11.94 -4.43
CA MET A 71 -1.91 -10.92 -5.46
C MET A 71 -1.92 -9.51 -4.85
N LEU A 72 -2.62 -9.32 -3.74
CA LEU A 72 -2.62 -8.04 -3.01
C LEU A 72 -1.22 -7.73 -2.49
N ASP A 73 -0.54 -8.71 -1.91
CA ASP A 73 0.83 -8.55 -1.41
C ASP A 73 1.79 -8.15 -2.54
N ALA A 74 1.70 -8.82 -3.70
CA ALA A 74 2.51 -8.50 -4.86
C ALA A 74 2.22 -7.11 -5.43
N MET A 75 0.94 -6.72 -5.49
CA MET A 75 0.55 -5.39 -5.95
C MET A 75 1.07 -4.29 -5.04
N VAL A 76 0.90 -4.46 -3.73
CA VAL A 76 1.38 -3.52 -2.73
C VAL A 76 2.91 -3.40 -2.80
N ARG A 77 3.64 -4.52 -2.87
CA ARG A 77 5.09 -4.51 -3.05
C ARG A 77 5.52 -3.77 -4.32
N LYS A 78 4.83 -3.99 -5.44
CA LYS A 78 5.12 -3.34 -6.73
C LYS A 78 4.94 -1.82 -6.72
N LEU A 79 4.15 -1.28 -5.79
CA LEU A 79 4.02 0.18 -5.63
C LEU A 79 5.29 0.80 -5.04
N PHE A 80 6.03 0.04 -4.22
CA PHE A 80 7.20 0.51 -3.46
C PHE A 80 8.52 -0.16 -3.90
N GLU A 81 8.51 -0.86 -5.03
CA GLU A 81 9.67 -1.42 -5.76
C GLU A 81 10.00 -0.55 -6.96
#